data_AF-A0A970T1F9-F1
#
_entry.id   AF-A0A970T1F9-F1
#
_cell.length_a   1.000
_cell.length_b   1.000
_cell.length_c   1.000
_cell.angle_alpha   90.00
_cell.angle_beta   90.00
_cell.angle_gamma   90.00
#
_symmetry.space_group_name_H-M   'P 1'
#
loop_
_entity.id
_entity.type
_entity.pdbx_description
1 polymer ?
#
loop_
_entity_poly.entity_id
_entity_poly.type
_entity_poly.pdbx_seq_one_letter_code
_entity_poly.pdbx_strand_id
1 'polypeptide(L)'
;MERIKLFFRKDNFAFGVLIALTLSLVTYAILHLLSVIFPEAFSNKFLRQQVLVVISIFVNLFPFRTYMAGLKFDKTGRGILATMFVLTILYFIFIH
;
A
#
# COMPACT_ATOMS: atom_id res chain seq x y z
N MET A 1 7.45 19.08 15.68
CA MET A 1 6.88 17.71 15.67
C MET A 1 5.39 17.63 16.00
N GLU A 2 4.79 18.61 16.70
CA GLU A 2 3.34 18.55 17.04
C GLU A 2 2.37 18.61 15.85
N ARG A 3 2.70 19.34 14.77
CA ARG A 3 1.82 19.44 13.60
C ARG A 3 1.63 18.13 12.83
N ILE A 4 2.63 17.24 12.86
CA ILE A 4 2.55 15.92 12.22
C ILE A 4 1.55 15.03 12.97
N LYS A 5 1.54 15.10 14.31
CA LYS A 5 0.57 14.34 15.14
C LYS A 5 -0.87 14.78 14.89
N LEU A 6 -1.11 16.06 14.62
CA LEU A 6 -2.45 16.59 14.32
C LEU A 6 -2.96 16.18 12.93
N PHE A 7 -2.08 16.07 11.93
CA PHE A 7 -2.46 15.61 10.59
C PHE A 7 -2.89 14.14 10.60
N PHE A 8 -2.17 13.31 11.36
CA PHE A 8 -2.46 11.88 11.52
C PHE A 8 -3.74 11.57 12.31
N ARG A 9 -4.30 12.55 13.03
CA ARG A 9 -5.44 12.36 13.96
C ARG A 9 -6.81 12.73 13.41
N LYS A 10 -6.90 13.12 12.13
CA LYS A 10 -8.19 13.35 11.47
C LYS A 10 -8.65 12.02 10.89
N ASP A 11 -9.63 11.41 11.54
CA ASP A 11 -10.34 10.26 11.00
C ASP A 11 -11.10 10.68 9.73
N ASN A 12 -10.43 10.50 8.58
CA ASN A 12 -10.90 10.95 7.29
C ASN A 12 -10.63 9.87 6.26
N PHE A 13 -11.67 9.49 5.53
CA PHE A 13 -11.59 8.53 4.45
C PHE A 13 -10.53 8.90 3.41
N ALA A 14 -10.48 10.17 2.98
CA ALA A 14 -9.52 10.64 1.98
C ALA A 14 -8.07 10.51 2.45
N PHE A 15 -7.82 10.63 3.75
CA PHE A 15 -6.48 10.43 4.32
C PHE A 15 -6.07 8.95 4.23
N GLY A 16 -7.00 8.03 4.47
CA GLY A 16 -6.78 6.59 4.25
C GLY A 16 -6.44 6.25 2.81
N VAL A 17 -7.15 6.87 1.85
CA VAL A 17 -6.85 6.72 0.41
C VAL A 17 -5.43 7.20 0.09
N LEU A 18 -5.07 8.39 0.58
CA LEU A 18 -3.74 8.96 0.34
C LEU A 18 -2.63 8.07 0.90
N ILE A 19 -2.81 7.53 2.11
CA ILE A 19 -1.85 6.59 2.73
C ILE A 19 -1.68 5.36 1.84
N ALA A 20 -2.79 4.75 1.42
CA ALA A 20 -2.76 3.51 0.65
C ALA A 20 -2.04 3.69 -0.69
N LEU A 21 -2.36 4.76 -1.42
CA LEU A 21 -1.72 5.09 -2.70
C LEU A 21 -0.23 5.38 -2.52
N THR A 22 0.12 6.20 -1.53
CA THR A 22 1.51 6.60 -1.29
C THR A 22 2.36 5.38 -0.91
N LEU A 23 1.86 4.53 0.00
CA LEU A 23 2.60 3.36 0.44
C LEU A 23 2.75 2.34 -0.68
N SER A 24 1.70 2.07 -1.46
CA SER A 24 1.81 1.19 -2.64
C SER A 24 2.82 1.69 -3.66
N LEU A 25 2.80 2.99 -3.98
CA LEU A 25 3.74 3.56 -4.94
C LEU A 25 5.19 3.46 -4.44
N VAL A 26 5.44 3.83 -3.18
CA VAL A 26 6.77 3.78 -2.55
C VAL A 26 7.26 2.34 -2.46
N THR A 27 6.42 1.40 -2.01
CA THR A 27 6.79 -0.02 -1.94
C THR A 27 7.10 -0.59 -3.32
N TYR A 28 6.29 -0.28 -4.34
CA TYR A 28 6.57 -0.72 -5.70
C TYR A 28 7.90 -0.18 -6.22
N ALA A 29 8.16 1.12 -6.04
CA ALA A 29 9.42 1.74 -6.47
C ALA A 29 10.64 1.09 -5.81
N ILE A 30 10.56 0.79 -4.50
CA ILE A 30 11.62 0.09 -3.77
C ILE A 30 11.82 -1.33 -4.32
N LEU A 31 10.74 -2.10 -4.46
CA LEU A 31 10.82 -3.48 -4.96
C LEU A 31 11.35 -3.53 -6.40
N HIS A 32 10.93 -2.59 -7.24
CA HIS A 32 11.43 -2.46 -8.61
C HIS A 32 12.92 -2.12 -8.62
N LEU A 33 13.37 -1.17 -7.80
CA LEU A 33 14.79 -0.85 -7.69
C LEU A 33 15.62 -2.05 -7.23
N LEU A 34 15.12 -2.81 -6.24
CA LEU A 34 15.75 -4.04 -5.79
C LEU A 34 15.81 -5.10 -6.89
N SER A 35 14.78 -5.20 -7.74
CA SER A 35 14.78 -6.12 -8.87
C SER A 35 15.85 -5.81 -9.92
N VAL A 36 16.19 -4.52 -10.09
CA VAL A 36 17.26 -4.08 -10.99
C VAL A 36 18.65 -4.34 -10.40
N ILE A 37 18.81 -4.15 -9.08
CA ILE A 37 20.10 -4.34 -8.39
C ILE A 37 20.42 -5.84 -8.21
N PHE A 38 19.41 -6.66 -7.94
CA PHE A 38 19.56 -8.10 -7.65
C PHE A 38 18.79 -8.97 -8.66
N PRO A 39 19.12 -8.92 -9.96
CA PRO A 39 18.33 -9.57 -11.00
C PRO A 39 18.25 -11.08 -10.81
N GLU A 40 19.29 -11.74 -10.28
CA GLU A 40 19.27 -13.20 -10.05
C GLU A 40 18.20 -13.61 -9.04
N ALA A 41 18.04 -12.85 -7.95
CA ALA A 41 17.03 -13.08 -6.93
C ALA A 41 15.60 -12.89 -7.48
N PHE A 42 15.43 -11.95 -8.42
CA PHE A 42 14.14 -11.59 -9.01
C PHE A 42 13.83 -12.30 -10.35
N SER A 43 14.82 -12.99 -10.95
CA SER A 43 14.63 -13.78 -12.18
C SER A 43 13.83 -15.06 -11.95
N ASN A 44 13.78 -15.53 -10.70
CA ASN A 44 12.97 -16.67 -10.31
C ASN A 44 11.49 -16.39 -10.58
N LYS A 45 10.75 -17.41 -11.06
CA LYS A 45 9.32 -17.31 -11.41
C LYS A 45 8.44 -16.67 -10.31
N PHE A 46 8.88 -16.69 -9.06
CA PHE A 46 8.18 -16.18 -7.89
C PHE A 46 8.21 -14.65 -7.71
N LEU A 47 9.21 -13.93 -8.24
CA LEU A 47 9.36 -12.47 -8.04
C LEU A 47 9.20 -11.69 -9.35
N ARG A 48 8.30 -12.15 -10.22
CA ARG A 48 7.92 -11.40 -11.42
C ARG A 48 7.27 -10.06 -11.07
N GLN A 49 7.34 -9.12 -12.00
CA GLN A 49 6.77 -7.77 -11.88
C GLN A 49 5.30 -7.77 -11.41
N GLN A 50 4.51 -8.74 -11.88
CA GLN A 50 3.13 -9.01 -11.44
C GLN A 50 3.02 -9.18 -9.91
N VAL A 51 3.88 -10.02 -9.34
CA VAL A 51 3.91 -10.30 -7.90
C VAL A 51 4.36 -9.06 -7.12
N LEU A 52 5.30 -8.27 -7.67
CA LEU A 52 5.74 -7.02 -7.02
C LEU A 52 4.60 -6.00 -6.89
N VAL A 53 3.74 -5.88 -7.91
CA VAL A 53 2.57 -5.00 -7.84
C VAL A 53 1.61 -5.47 -6.77
N VAL A 54 1.28 -6.77 -6.72
CA VAL A 54 0.40 -7.32 -5.68
C VAL A 54 0.99 -7.09 -4.28
N ILE A 55 2.27 -7.39 -4.07
CA ILE A 55 2.95 -7.15 -2.78
C ILE A 55 2.82 -5.67 -2.39
N SER A 56 3.05 -4.75 -3.33
CA SER A 56 2.96 -3.31 -3.06
C SER A 56 1.57 -2.86 -2.60
N ILE A 57 0.50 -3.52 -3.06
CA ILE A 57 -0.87 -3.26 -2.58
C ILE A 57 -1.06 -3.85 -1.18
N PHE A 58 -0.62 -5.09 -0.96
CA PHE A 58 -0.86 -5.83 0.28
C PHE A 58 -0.04 -5.32 1.47
N VAL A 59 1.07 -4.61 1.26
CA VAL A 59 1.79 -3.92 2.35
C VAL A 59 0.88 -2.92 3.10
N ASN A 60 -0.21 -2.44 2.49
CA ASN A 60 -1.19 -1.61 3.17
C ASN A 60 -1.96 -2.31 4.30
N LEU A 61 -1.87 -3.64 4.44
CA LEU A 61 -2.43 -4.35 5.60
C LEU A 61 -1.81 -3.88 6.93
N PHE A 62 -0.54 -3.48 6.93
CA PHE A 62 0.13 -2.95 8.11
C PHE A 62 -0.52 -1.65 8.61
N PRO A 63 -0.57 -0.55 7.83
CA PRO A 63 -1.25 0.65 8.28
C PRO A 63 -2.75 0.42 8.50
N PHE A 64 -3.42 -0.38 7.67
CA PHE A 64 -4.83 -0.73 7.91
C PHE A 64 -5.07 -1.26 9.34
N ARG A 65 -4.26 -2.24 9.78
CA ARG A 65 -4.34 -2.79 11.14
C ARG A 65 -4.05 -1.73 12.19
N THR A 66 -3.01 -0.92 12.02
CA THR A 66 -2.64 0.12 12.98
C THR A 66 -3.74 1.17 13.13
N TYR A 67 -4.37 1.59 12.04
CA TYR A 67 -5.42 2.61 12.05
C TYR A 67 -6.76 2.09 12.60
N MET A 68 -7.19 0.87 12.22
CA MET A 68 -8.45 0.31 12.74
C MET A 68 -8.31 -0.23 14.17
N ALA A 69 -7.34 -1.11 14.42
CA ALA A 69 -7.27 -1.82 15.70
C ALA A 69 -6.54 -0.99 16.78
N GLY A 70 -5.50 -0.25 16.40
CA GLY A 70 -4.70 0.53 17.34
C GLY A 70 -5.29 1.90 17.64
N LEU A 71 -5.49 2.71 16.60
CA LEU A 71 -5.93 4.11 16.72
C LEU A 71 -7.46 4.30 16.72
N LYS A 72 -8.22 3.26 16.36
CA LYS A 72 -9.69 3.29 16.21
C LYS A 72 -10.17 4.37 15.22
N PHE A 73 -9.42 4.62 14.16
CA PHE A 73 -9.80 5.54 13.08
C PHE A 73 -10.52 4.77 11.97
N ASP A 74 -11.82 4.58 12.18
CA ASP A 74 -12.66 3.76 11.30
C ASP A 74 -12.74 4.29 9.86
N LYS A 75 -12.86 5.62 9.66
CA LYS A 75 -12.96 6.18 8.30
C LYS A 75 -11.64 6.05 7.57
N THR A 76 -10.52 6.35 8.22
CA THR A 76 -9.18 6.19 7.64
C THR A 76 -8.92 4.72 7.28
N GLY A 77 -9.20 3.78 8.18
CA GLY A 77 -9.04 2.36 7.93
C GLY A 77 -9.91 1.84 6.78
N ARG A 78 -11.18 2.27 6.72
CA ARG A 78 -12.06 1.98 5.57
C ARG A 78 -11.54 2.58 4.27
N GLY A 79 -10.95 3.78 4.31
CA GLY A 79 -10.31 4.40 3.16
C GLY A 79 -9.13 3.58 2.63
N ILE A 80 -8.28 3.08 3.52
CA ILE A 80 -7.17 2.18 3.15
C ILE A 80 -7.71 0.90 2.52
N LEU A 81 -8.67 0.24 3.17
CA LEU A 81 -9.24 -1.03 2.70
C LEU A 81 -9.94 -0.89 1.34
N ALA A 82 -10.77 0.14 1.18
CA ALA A 82 -11.46 0.41 -0.08
C ALA A 82 -10.46 0.67 -1.22
N THR A 83 -9.40 1.43 -0.94
CA THR A 83 -8.34 1.71 -1.93
C THR A 83 -7.59 0.45 -2.31
N MET A 84 -7.24 -0.41 -1.35
CA MET A 84 -6.63 -1.71 -1.65
C MET A 84 -7.51 -2.57 -2.56
N PHE A 85 -8.82 -2.62 -2.28
CA PHE A 85 -9.77 -3.35 -3.13
C PHE A 85 -9.81 -2.79 -4.55
N VAL A 86 -9.95 -1.47 -4.70
CA VAL A 86 -9.97 -0.81 -6.02
C VAL A 86 -8.66 -1.05 -6.77
N LEU A 87 -7.50 -0.85 -6.13
CA LEU A 87 -6.21 -1.09 -6.75
C LEU A 87 -6.03 -2.55 -7.19
N THR A 88 -6.50 -3.50 -6.37
CA THR A 88 -6.45 -4.93 -6.70
C THR A 88 -7.33 -5.24 -7.92
N ILE A 89 -8.56 -4.71 -7.96
CA ILE A 89 -9.45 -4.87 -9.11
C ILE A 89 -8.82 -4.26 -10.38
N LEU A 90 -8.28 -3.04 -10.29
CA LEU A 90 -7.61 -2.38 -11.40
C LEU A 90 -6.41 -3.20 -11.90
N TYR A 91 -5.61 -3.75 -10.99
CA TYR A 91 -4.51 -4.65 -11.34
C TYR A 91 -5.02 -5.87 -12.14
N PHE A 92 -6.08 -6.51 -11.68
CA PHE A 92 -6.66 -7.68 -12.36
C PHE A 92 -7.28 -7.34 -13.73
N ILE A 93 -7.82 -6.14 -13.91
CA ILE A 93 -8.44 -5.72 -15.18
C ILE A 93 -7.39 -5.28 -16.21
N PHE A 94 -6.34 -4.55 -15.79
CA PHE A 94 -5.44 -3.86 -16.72
C PHE A 94 -4.05 -4.49 -16.87
N ILE A 95 -3.57 -5.23 -15.86
CA ILE A 95 -2.17 -5.67 -15.79
C ILE A 95 -2.06 -7.20 -15.80
N HIS A 96 -3.11 -7.92 -15.40
CA HIS A 96 -3.10 -9.36 -15.27
C HIS A 96 -2.91 -10.11 -16.59
#